data_AF-A0AAW8ESA5-F1
#
_entry.id   AF-A0AAW8ESA5-F1
#
_cell.length_a   1.000
_cell.length_b   1.000
_cell.length_c   1.000
_cell.angle_alpha   90.00
_cell.angle_beta   90.00
_cell.angle_gamma   90.00
#
_symmetry.space_group_name_H-M   'P 1'
#
loop_
_entity.id
_entity.type
_entity.pdbx_description
1 polymer ?
#
loop_
_entity_poly.entity_id
_entity_poly.type
_entity_poly.pdbx_seq_one_letter_code
_entity_poly.pdbx_strand_id
1 'polypeptide(L)'
;MTDPRTTAERLVRRFARETNLLVAGRTFSVEGTDAVADELRRLLPALGAHLSVGGVTFAPGQADEILADGAPLPARTTATARVDNAGAHMPVSTLTAGRLRKHGIVRGIRIGIAMVLEPKTAQLALLLRDAGAEVVVYAHPDEIDVEVADVLRDRGIPVDGDPALSGAEERAAAVAFLHRGFDLLLDDGSHLIRLAHEEGIPVKGAAEETTSGLTPLRLMQQSGLLSIPVIAVNDAGLKTSFDNRYGTGQSCVFAIADVLDGAGIGLRDQPAVVLGYGPVGEGVAAHLRAFGVEIAVAETDPVRALRAAHDGHRIGPLAELADGALVISATGAPHTVDTATLTAAKIVAVAGGVPGEVDVDVSALEPVGVHLDRVADGALLIAQGGCVNLAAAEGNPIEIMDLSFAVQLGAVEQLLTRDLPAGLHPFPPEADQAIARAALDARGDTIDTPSREQRDAQSEWRSRRYLAAAGEQETSA
;
A
#
# COMPACT_ATOMS: atom_id res chain seq x y z
N MET A 1 29.35 -21.03 6.62
CA MET A 1 28.50 -21.19 5.42
C MET A 1 27.18 -20.53 5.73
N THR A 2 26.74 -19.59 4.91
CA THR A 2 25.44 -18.91 5.09
C THR A 2 24.34 -19.96 5.06
N ASP A 3 23.41 -19.87 6.02
CA ASP A 3 22.23 -20.72 6.08
C ASP A 3 21.45 -20.66 4.74
N PRO A 4 21.11 -21.81 4.11
CA PRO A 4 20.43 -21.85 2.81
C PRO A 4 19.11 -21.05 2.80
N ARG A 5 18.37 -21.10 3.92
CA ARG A 5 17.13 -20.36 4.08
C ARG A 5 17.37 -18.85 4.07
N THR A 6 18.32 -18.38 4.86
CA THR A 6 18.73 -16.96 4.85
C THR A 6 19.16 -16.50 3.45
N THR A 7 19.84 -17.37 2.69
CA THR A 7 20.24 -17.08 1.31
C THR A 7 19.02 -16.95 0.38
N ALA A 8 18.06 -17.89 0.45
CA ALA A 8 16.82 -17.83 -0.33
C ALA A 8 16.02 -16.55 -0.04
N GLU A 9 15.93 -16.15 1.23
CA GLU A 9 15.22 -14.94 1.65
C GLU A 9 15.89 -13.66 1.14
N ARG A 10 17.23 -13.63 1.11
CA ARG A 10 17.99 -12.52 0.53
C ARG A 10 17.76 -12.42 -0.98
N LEU A 11 17.67 -13.55 -1.69
CA LEU A 11 17.38 -13.55 -3.13
C LEU A 11 15.98 -13.00 -3.42
N VAL A 12 14.95 -13.42 -2.68
CA VAL A 12 13.59 -12.91 -2.86
C VAL A 12 13.47 -11.42 -2.52
N ARG A 13 14.10 -10.97 -1.43
CA ARG A 13 14.14 -9.54 -1.08
C ARG A 13 14.92 -8.72 -2.09
N ARG A 14 16.04 -9.25 -2.60
CA ARG A 14 16.83 -8.60 -3.66
C ARG A 14 16.00 -8.40 -4.92
N PHE A 15 15.24 -9.42 -5.35
CA PHE A 15 14.28 -9.26 -6.45
C PHE A 15 13.33 -8.09 -6.18
N ALA A 16 12.62 -8.11 -5.06
CA ALA A 16 11.64 -7.08 -4.72
C ALA A 16 12.26 -5.67 -4.64
N ARG A 17 13.47 -5.53 -4.07
CA ARG A 17 14.18 -4.25 -3.98
C ARG A 17 14.66 -3.74 -5.34
N GLU A 18 15.25 -4.61 -6.17
CA GLU A 18 15.82 -4.22 -7.46
C GLU A 18 14.74 -3.89 -8.49
N THR A 19 13.55 -4.50 -8.39
CA THR A 19 12.45 -4.29 -9.35
C THR A 19 11.32 -3.41 -8.83
N ASN A 20 11.15 -3.29 -7.50
CA ASN A 20 9.95 -2.76 -6.82
C ASN A 20 8.67 -3.47 -7.28
N LEU A 21 8.74 -4.80 -7.42
CA LEU A 21 7.62 -5.63 -7.86
C LEU A 21 7.11 -6.57 -6.77
N LEU A 22 5.85 -6.95 -6.90
CA LEU A 22 5.18 -7.88 -6.00
C LEU A 22 5.64 -9.32 -6.24
N VAL A 23 5.82 -10.09 -5.17
CA VAL A 23 6.06 -11.54 -5.20
C VAL A 23 4.74 -12.30 -5.32
N ALA A 24 3.72 -11.89 -4.57
CA ALA A 24 2.41 -12.51 -4.58
C ALA A 24 1.74 -12.46 -5.97
N GLY A 25 1.14 -13.59 -6.38
CA GLY A 25 0.44 -13.73 -7.65
C GLY A 25 1.33 -13.73 -8.89
N ARG A 26 2.66 -13.67 -8.74
CA ARG A 26 3.64 -13.73 -9.83
C ARG A 26 4.15 -15.15 -10.05
N THR A 27 4.50 -15.47 -11.29
CA THR A 27 5.12 -16.74 -11.66
C THR A 27 6.63 -16.68 -11.49
N PHE A 28 7.17 -17.69 -10.81
CA PHE A 28 8.60 -17.91 -10.68
C PHE A 28 8.98 -19.33 -11.08
N SER A 29 10.19 -19.46 -11.62
CA SER A 29 10.88 -20.73 -11.80
C SER A 29 12.12 -20.75 -10.90
N VAL A 30 12.51 -21.94 -10.43
CA VAL A 30 13.70 -22.13 -9.60
C VAL A 30 14.53 -23.24 -10.23
N GLU A 31 15.74 -22.90 -10.66
CA GLU A 31 16.72 -23.83 -11.19
C GLU A 31 17.59 -24.44 -10.08
N GLY A 32 18.26 -25.54 -10.39
CA GLY A 32 19.15 -26.23 -9.45
C GLY A 32 18.45 -27.15 -8.45
N THR A 33 19.25 -27.95 -7.75
CA THR A 33 18.81 -28.96 -6.77
C THR A 33 19.55 -28.84 -5.44
N ASP A 34 20.14 -27.68 -5.17
CA ASP A 34 20.79 -27.41 -3.88
C ASP A 34 19.78 -26.95 -2.82
N ALA A 35 20.24 -26.83 -1.57
CA ALA A 35 19.40 -26.47 -0.45
C ALA A 35 18.79 -25.06 -0.55
N VAL A 36 19.41 -24.12 -1.29
CA VAL A 36 18.85 -22.78 -1.51
C VAL A 36 17.69 -22.87 -2.49
N ALA A 37 17.83 -23.66 -3.55
CA ALA A 37 16.75 -23.92 -4.51
C ALA A 37 15.53 -24.58 -3.82
N ASP A 38 15.75 -25.51 -2.90
CA ASP A 38 14.67 -26.13 -2.11
C ASP A 38 13.98 -25.13 -1.18
N GLU A 39 14.74 -24.26 -0.52
CA GLU A 39 14.17 -23.19 0.32
C GLU A 39 13.39 -22.15 -0.50
N LEU A 40 13.85 -21.79 -1.70
CA LEU A 40 13.10 -20.93 -2.62
C LEU A 40 11.77 -21.56 -3.05
N ARG A 41 11.77 -22.87 -3.37
CA ARG A 41 10.53 -23.61 -3.71
C ARG A 41 9.55 -23.68 -2.55
N ARG A 42 10.03 -23.62 -1.31
CA ARG A 42 9.17 -23.52 -0.10
C ARG A 42 8.67 -22.09 0.13
N LEU A 43 9.55 -21.11 0.01
CA LEU A 43 9.31 -19.72 0.36
C LEU A 43 8.38 -19.01 -0.62
N LEU A 44 8.59 -19.19 -1.93
CA LEU A 44 7.82 -18.48 -2.96
C LEU A 44 6.31 -18.75 -2.86
N PRO A 45 5.82 -20.00 -2.76
CA PRO A 45 4.41 -20.26 -2.52
C PRO A 45 3.89 -19.72 -1.18
N ALA A 46 4.73 -19.71 -0.13
CA ALA A 46 4.36 -19.16 1.18
C ALA A 46 4.16 -17.63 1.12
N LEU A 47 4.78 -16.95 0.16
CA LEU A 47 4.57 -15.55 -0.18
C LEU A 47 3.49 -15.33 -1.26
N GLY A 48 2.75 -16.38 -1.62
CA GLY A 48 1.64 -16.30 -2.59
C GLY A 48 2.08 -16.33 -4.07
N ALA A 49 3.33 -16.69 -4.37
CA ALA A 49 3.80 -16.83 -5.74
C ALA A 49 3.44 -18.21 -6.34
N HIS A 50 3.45 -18.31 -7.67
CA HIS A 50 3.21 -19.55 -8.41
C HIS A 50 4.52 -20.12 -8.95
N LEU A 51 4.76 -21.40 -8.71
CA LEU A 51 5.89 -22.11 -9.32
C LEU A 51 5.49 -22.65 -10.69
N SER A 52 6.06 -22.10 -11.75
CA SER A 52 5.89 -22.56 -13.13
C SER A 52 7.07 -22.10 -13.99
N VAL A 53 7.14 -22.57 -15.23
CA VAL A 53 8.17 -22.13 -16.19
C VAL A 53 7.82 -20.73 -16.72
N GLY A 54 8.81 -19.84 -16.79
CA GLY A 54 8.68 -18.48 -17.31
C GLY A 54 8.56 -17.40 -16.22
N GLY A 55 8.48 -16.15 -16.65
CA GLY A 55 8.49 -15.00 -15.75
C GLY A 55 9.86 -14.80 -15.12
N VAL A 56 9.94 -14.90 -13.79
CA VAL A 56 11.20 -14.69 -13.06
C VAL A 56 11.85 -16.02 -12.71
N THR A 57 13.12 -16.21 -13.07
CA THR A 57 13.91 -17.40 -12.78
C THR A 57 14.92 -17.11 -11.68
N PHE A 58 14.88 -17.87 -10.59
CA PHE A 58 15.96 -17.94 -9.62
C PHE A 58 16.91 -19.08 -9.96
N ALA A 59 18.19 -18.78 -10.11
CA ALA A 59 19.26 -19.74 -10.40
C ALA A 59 20.39 -19.58 -9.36
N PRO A 60 20.18 -20.00 -8.10
CA PRO A 60 21.11 -19.75 -7.01
C PRO A 60 22.50 -20.31 -7.29
N GLY A 61 23.55 -19.55 -6.95
CA GLY A 61 24.94 -19.96 -7.17
C GLY A 61 25.45 -19.84 -8.61
N GLN A 62 24.65 -19.28 -9.53
CA GLN A 62 25.09 -18.88 -10.86
C GLN A 62 25.48 -17.39 -10.91
N ALA A 63 26.10 -16.94 -12.01
CA ALA A 63 26.52 -15.54 -12.15
C ALA A 63 25.32 -14.57 -12.14
N ASP A 64 24.23 -14.96 -12.80
CA ASP A 64 22.96 -14.23 -12.82
C ASP A 64 21.92 -15.00 -12.01
N GLU A 65 21.96 -14.84 -10.68
CA GLU A 65 21.11 -15.59 -9.76
C GLU A 65 19.61 -15.30 -9.90
N ILE A 66 19.25 -14.19 -10.56
CA ILE A 66 17.87 -13.77 -10.81
C ILE A 66 17.76 -13.25 -12.25
N LEU A 67 16.87 -13.86 -13.02
CA LEU A 67 16.55 -13.46 -14.39
C LEU A 67 15.07 -13.09 -14.49
N ALA A 68 14.73 -11.94 -15.04
CA ALA A 68 13.38 -11.60 -15.47
C ALA A 68 13.26 -11.83 -16.98
N ASP A 69 12.39 -12.77 -17.38
CA ASP A 69 12.17 -13.17 -18.77
C ASP A 69 13.47 -13.54 -19.51
N GLY A 70 14.38 -14.22 -18.80
CA GLY A 70 15.66 -14.68 -19.34
C GLY A 70 16.77 -13.62 -19.40
N ALA A 71 16.52 -12.40 -18.92
CA ALA A 71 17.52 -11.34 -18.80
C ALA A 71 17.81 -10.99 -17.34
N PRO A 72 19.02 -10.51 -16.99
CA PRO A 72 19.30 -10.00 -15.65
C PRO A 72 18.32 -8.88 -15.25
N LEU A 73 18.08 -8.74 -13.95
CA LEU A 73 17.21 -7.68 -13.45
C LEU A 73 17.66 -6.29 -13.94
N PRO A 74 16.73 -5.41 -14.34
CA PRO A 74 17.09 -4.09 -14.82
C PRO A 74 17.71 -3.25 -13.70
N ALA A 75 18.78 -2.53 -14.02
CA ALA A 75 19.37 -1.58 -13.08
C ALA A 75 18.47 -0.34 -12.95
N ARG A 76 17.85 -0.15 -11.78
CA ARG A 76 16.99 1.02 -11.47
C ARG A 76 17.73 2.08 -10.65
N THR A 77 18.98 2.36 -10.99
CA THR A 77 19.88 3.21 -10.18
C THR A 77 19.64 4.71 -10.33
N THR A 78 18.74 5.14 -11.21
CA THR A 78 18.39 6.56 -11.41
C THR A 78 16.89 6.77 -11.19
N ALA A 79 16.48 7.94 -10.71
CA ALA A 79 15.06 8.27 -10.58
C ALA A 79 14.29 8.14 -11.90
N THR A 80 14.91 8.51 -13.03
CA THR A 80 14.30 8.30 -14.36
C THR A 80 14.02 6.81 -14.62
N ALA A 81 14.99 5.93 -14.37
CA ALA A 81 14.78 4.49 -14.54
C ALA A 81 13.74 3.92 -13.57
N ARG A 82 13.69 4.42 -12.32
CA ARG A 82 12.66 4.04 -11.33
C ARG A 82 11.25 4.45 -11.81
N VAL A 83 11.09 5.69 -12.28
CA VAL A 83 9.84 6.22 -12.84
C VAL A 83 9.43 5.44 -14.07
N ASP A 84 10.32 5.21 -15.02
CA ASP A 84 10.00 4.46 -16.25
C ASP A 84 9.65 3.00 -15.97
N ASN A 85 10.33 2.37 -15.00
CA ASN A 85 9.99 1.03 -14.54
C ASN A 85 8.60 0.97 -13.91
N ALA A 86 8.21 1.98 -13.13
CA ALA A 86 6.84 2.10 -12.65
C ALA A 86 5.84 2.16 -13.82
N GLY A 87 6.10 3.01 -14.82
CA GLY A 87 5.23 3.13 -15.99
C GLY A 87 5.10 1.83 -16.80
N ALA A 88 6.16 1.04 -16.88
CA ALA A 88 6.14 -0.26 -17.55
C ALA A 88 5.31 -1.35 -16.81
N HIS A 89 5.10 -1.18 -15.50
CA HIS A 89 4.43 -2.16 -14.65
C HIS A 89 3.12 -1.64 -14.03
N MET A 90 2.55 -0.57 -14.60
CA MET A 90 1.24 -0.02 -14.23
C MET A 90 0.20 -0.13 -15.36
N PRO A 91 -0.08 -1.34 -15.89
CA PRO A 91 -0.99 -1.51 -17.01
C PRO A 91 -2.44 -1.12 -16.69
N VAL A 92 -2.93 -1.29 -15.46
CA VAL A 92 -4.33 -1.04 -15.10
C VAL A 92 -4.63 0.45 -15.05
N SER A 93 -3.76 1.23 -14.43
CA SER A 93 -3.79 2.69 -14.43
C SER A 93 -3.63 3.23 -15.85
N THR A 94 -2.72 2.66 -16.65
CA THR A 94 -2.53 3.03 -18.06
C THR A 94 -3.80 2.83 -18.88
N LEU A 95 -4.47 1.67 -18.74
CA LEU A 95 -5.74 1.37 -19.40
C LEU A 95 -6.85 2.33 -18.96
N THR A 96 -6.91 2.63 -17.66
CA THR A 96 -7.91 3.53 -17.07
C THR A 96 -7.72 4.97 -17.56
N ALA A 97 -6.49 5.49 -17.51
CA ALA A 97 -6.16 6.81 -18.05
C ALA A 97 -6.39 6.90 -19.58
N GLY A 98 -6.11 5.82 -20.31
CA GLY A 98 -6.42 5.70 -21.73
C GLY A 98 -7.91 5.87 -22.03
N ARG A 99 -8.80 5.35 -21.16
CA ARG A 99 -10.25 5.58 -21.26
C ARG A 99 -10.61 7.05 -21.00
N LEU A 100 -10.03 7.69 -19.98
CA LEU A 100 -10.25 9.11 -19.69
C LEU A 100 -9.86 9.97 -20.90
N ARG A 101 -8.70 9.69 -21.50
CA ARG A 101 -8.19 10.36 -22.69
C ARG A 101 -9.12 10.19 -23.89
N LYS A 102 -9.52 8.94 -24.17
CA LYS A 102 -10.35 8.59 -25.33
C LYS A 102 -11.69 9.34 -25.31
N HIS A 103 -12.29 9.48 -24.14
CA HIS A 103 -13.57 10.19 -23.97
C HIS A 103 -13.38 11.69 -23.68
N GLY A 104 -12.13 12.17 -23.54
CA GLY A 104 -11.82 13.56 -23.25
C GLY A 104 -12.31 14.03 -21.88
N ILE A 105 -12.48 13.12 -20.92
CA ILE A 105 -13.10 13.39 -19.60
C ILE A 105 -12.30 14.45 -18.82
N VAL A 106 -10.97 14.35 -18.85
CA VAL A 106 -10.08 15.21 -18.07
C VAL A 106 -9.49 16.38 -18.88
N ARG A 107 -9.96 16.62 -20.11
CA ARG A 107 -9.37 17.62 -21.00
C ARG A 107 -9.55 19.03 -20.43
N GLY A 108 -8.44 19.70 -20.10
CA GLY A 108 -8.43 21.04 -19.53
C GLY A 108 -8.91 21.11 -18.07
N ILE A 109 -9.04 19.95 -17.40
CA ILE A 109 -9.34 19.89 -15.97
C ILE A 109 -8.05 20.11 -15.20
N ARG A 110 -8.07 21.00 -14.20
CA ARG A 110 -6.93 21.30 -13.34
C ARG A 110 -6.95 20.38 -12.12
N ILE A 111 -5.95 19.53 -11.98
CA ILE A 111 -5.88 18.51 -10.92
C ILE A 111 -4.64 18.77 -10.07
N GLY A 112 -4.87 18.98 -8.77
CA GLY A 112 -3.82 18.94 -7.76
C GLY A 112 -3.66 17.53 -7.23
N ILE A 113 -2.44 17.06 -7.07
CA ILE A 113 -2.11 15.78 -6.44
C ILE A 113 -1.27 16.08 -5.20
N ALA A 114 -1.69 15.62 -4.03
CA ALA A 114 -0.99 15.77 -2.77
C ALA A 114 -0.86 14.40 -2.12
N MET A 115 0.27 13.75 -2.36
CA MET A 115 0.54 12.37 -1.95
C MET A 115 2.05 12.20 -1.77
N VAL A 116 2.46 11.10 -1.14
CA VAL A 116 3.87 10.69 -1.15
C VAL A 116 4.39 10.66 -2.58
N LEU A 117 5.40 11.48 -2.86
CA LEU A 117 5.98 11.62 -4.19
C LEU A 117 7.08 10.60 -4.39
N GLU A 118 6.67 9.50 -4.98
CA GLU A 118 7.49 8.35 -5.35
C GLU A 118 7.31 8.01 -6.85
N PRO A 119 8.07 7.06 -7.42
CA PRO A 119 8.00 6.74 -8.86
C PRO A 119 6.59 6.42 -9.37
N LYS A 120 5.72 5.82 -8.53
CA LYS A 120 4.36 5.42 -8.89
C LYS A 120 3.41 6.62 -8.90
N THR A 121 3.51 7.52 -7.92
CA THR A 121 2.77 8.79 -7.89
C THR A 121 3.15 9.67 -9.08
N ALA A 122 4.43 9.69 -9.45
CA ALA A 122 4.88 10.35 -10.67
C ALA A 122 4.18 9.80 -11.93
N GLN A 123 3.97 8.48 -12.01
CA GLN A 123 3.22 7.88 -13.11
C GLN A 123 1.74 8.27 -13.11
N LEU A 124 1.07 8.34 -11.95
CA LEU A 124 -0.30 8.87 -11.87
C LEU A 124 -0.38 10.29 -12.47
N ALA A 125 0.55 11.17 -12.11
CA ALA A 125 0.62 12.54 -12.62
C ALA A 125 0.86 12.58 -14.14
N LEU A 126 1.80 11.78 -14.65
CA LEU A 126 2.09 11.66 -16.07
C LEU A 126 0.89 11.15 -16.87
N LEU A 127 0.21 10.12 -16.36
CA LEU A 127 -0.98 9.52 -17.00
C LEU A 127 -2.14 10.52 -17.10
N LEU A 128 -2.40 11.30 -16.05
CA LEU A 128 -3.43 12.35 -16.06
C LEU A 128 -3.09 13.47 -17.04
N ARG A 129 -1.84 13.95 -17.04
CA ARG A 129 -1.36 14.95 -18.01
C ARG A 129 -1.53 14.43 -19.44
N ASP A 130 -1.09 13.21 -19.71
CA ASP A 130 -1.16 12.59 -21.03
C ASP A 130 -2.61 12.30 -21.47
N ALA A 131 -3.54 12.18 -20.52
CA ALA A 131 -4.97 12.12 -20.78
C ALA A 131 -5.61 13.49 -21.07
N GLY A 132 -4.89 14.59 -20.84
CA GLY A 132 -5.27 15.96 -21.18
C GLY A 132 -5.56 16.89 -20.00
N ALA A 133 -5.27 16.46 -18.76
CA ALA A 133 -5.40 17.29 -17.57
C ALA A 133 -4.23 18.28 -17.42
N GLU A 134 -4.45 19.37 -16.70
CA GLU A 134 -3.40 20.24 -16.18
C GLU A 134 -3.04 19.78 -14.77
N VAL A 135 -1.88 19.15 -14.61
CA VAL A 135 -1.50 18.47 -13.36
C VAL A 135 -0.40 19.22 -12.63
N VAL A 136 -0.51 19.28 -11.30
CA VAL A 136 0.46 19.91 -10.40
C VAL A 136 0.55 19.03 -9.16
N VAL A 137 1.76 18.74 -8.72
CA VAL A 137 2.00 17.88 -7.57
C VAL A 137 2.47 18.71 -6.38
N TYR A 138 1.96 18.39 -5.20
CA TYR A 138 2.48 18.81 -3.91
C TYR A 138 2.98 17.56 -3.16
N ALA A 139 4.08 17.69 -2.44
CA ALA A 139 4.54 16.65 -1.52
C ALA A 139 4.98 17.29 -0.20
N HIS A 140 4.58 16.69 0.92
CA HIS A 140 5.04 17.11 2.24
C HIS A 140 6.56 16.89 2.39
N PRO A 141 7.23 17.63 3.30
CA PRO A 141 8.69 17.58 3.45
C PRO A 141 9.25 16.18 3.72
N ASP A 142 8.50 15.36 4.46
CA ASP A 142 8.80 13.97 4.80
C ASP A 142 8.28 12.93 3.80
N GLU A 143 7.62 13.40 2.73
CA GLU A 143 6.92 12.58 1.74
C GLU A 143 7.46 12.80 0.32
N ILE A 144 8.60 13.46 0.15
CA ILE A 144 9.16 13.81 -1.16
C ILE A 144 10.46 13.07 -1.50
N ASP A 145 10.44 12.29 -2.58
CA ASP A 145 11.65 11.90 -3.29
C ASP A 145 12.05 13.03 -4.26
N VAL A 146 13.09 13.79 -3.87
CA VAL A 146 13.56 14.98 -4.62
C VAL A 146 14.01 14.63 -6.03
N GLU A 147 14.65 13.47 -6.23
CA GLU A 147 15.08 13.06 -7.57
C GLU A 147 13.89 12.73 -8.48
N VAL A 148 12.83 12.12 -7.92
CA VAL A 148 11.59 11.86 -8.65
C VAL A 148 10.84 13.17 -8.95
N ALA A 149 10.85 14.13 -8.00
CA ALA A 149 10.30 15.46 -8.22
C ALA A 149 10.99 16.17 -9.40
N ASP A 150 12.31 16.07 -9.49
CA ASP A 150 13.08 16.63 -10.60
C ASP A 150 12.73 15.95 -11.94
N VAL A 151 12.54 14.63 -11.96
CA VAL A 151 12.05 13.91 -13.15
C VAL A 151 10.69 14.42 -13.60
N LEU A 152 9.76 14.69 -12.69
CA LEU A 152 8.46 15.27 -13.03
C LEU A 152 8.58 16.68 -13.60
N ARG A 153 9.40 17.52 -12.97
CA ARG A 153 9.67 18.90 -13.44
C ARG A 153 10.27 18.91 -14.84
N ASP A 154 11.25 18.03 -15.10
CA ASP A 154 11.87 17.86 -16.42
C ASP A 154 10.86 17.34 -17.47
N ARG A 155 9.88 16.54 -17.03
CA ARG A 155 8.75 16.09 -17.86
C ARG A 155 7.62 17.13 -17.92
N GLY A 156 7.81 18.34 -17.40
CA GLY A 156 6.87 19.44 -17.53
C GLY A 156 5.67 19.40 -16.58
N ILE A 157 5.74 18.65 -15.49
CA ILE A 157 4.76 18.67 -14.40
C ILE A 157 5.35 19.48 -13.24
N PRO A 158 4.75 20.63 -12.86
CA PRO A 158 5.23 21.39 -11.70
C PRO A 158 5.07 20.59 -10.41
N VAL A 159 6.08 20.65 -9.55
CA VAL A 159 6.11 20.00 -8.24
C VAL A 159 6.49 21.02 -7.17
N ASP A 160 5.60 21.21 -6.20
CA ASP A 160 5.79 22.01 -5.01
C ASP A 160 6.11 21.08 -3.83
N GLY A 161 7.26 21.26 -3.19
CA GLY A 161 7.69 20.41 -2.07
C GLY A 161 9.18 20.55 -1.83
N ASP A 162 9.56 20.62 -0.56
CA ASP A 162 10.94 20.84 -0.11
C ASP A 162 11.14 20.16 1.26
N PRO A 163 12.08 19.19 1.37
CA PRO A 163 12.38 18.50 2.63
C PRO A 163 12.82 19.41 3.78
N ALA A 164 13.24 20.66 3.50
CA ALA A 164 13.71 21.59 4.52
C ALA A 164 12.57 22.36 5.21
N LEU A 165 11.36 22.35 4.66
CA LEU A 165 10.24 23.10 5.22
C LEU A 165 9.70 22.43 6.49
N SER A 166 9.22 23.25 7.42
CA SER A 166 8.50 22.77 8.61
C SER A 166 7.53 23.82 9.15
N GLY A 167 6.52 23.36 9.89
CA GLY A 167 5.63 24.22 10.66
C GLY A 167 4.95 25.30 9.83
N ALA A 168 5.21 26.57 10.13
CA ALA A 168 4.56 27.69 9.45
C ALA A 168 4.98 27.85 7.98
N GLU A 169 6.23 27.50 7.64
CA GLU A 169 6.75 27.61 6.27
C GLU A 169 6.17 26.52 5.38
N GLU A 170 6.09 25.29 5.91
CA GLU A 170 5.40 24.18 5.25
C GLU A 170 3.93 24.51 5.00
N ARG A 171 3.22 25.00 6.03
CA ARG A 171 1.83 25.43 5.88
C ARG A 171 1.69 26.52 4.80
N ALA A 172 2.60 27.49 4.76
CA ALA A 172 2.56 28.54 3.74
C ALA A 172 2.75 27.99 2.33
N ALA A 173 3.62 26.99 2.14
CA ALA A 173 3.80 26.30 0.86
C ALA A 173 2.53 25.53 0.44
N ALA A 174 1.91 24.78 1.36
CA ALA A 174 0.66 24.07 1.12
C ALA A 174 -0.49 25.01 0.72
N VAL A 175 -0.63 26.16 1.40
CA VAL A 175 -1.62 27.19 1.05
C VAL A 175 -1.31 27.82 -0.31
N ALA A 176 -0.04 28.09 -0.61
CA ALA A 176 0.38 28.62 -1.90
C ALA A 176 0.06 27.65 -3.05
N PHE A 177 0.27 26.34 -2.84
CA PHE A 177 -0.13 25.30 -3.79
C PHE A 177 -1.65 25.35 -4.05
N LEU A 178 -2.47 25.36 -3.00
CA LEU A 178 -3.94 25.42 -3.11
C LEU A 178 -4.41 26.68 -3.86
N HIS A 179 -3.75 27.83 -3.66
CA HIS A 179 -4.05 29.06 -4.37
C HIS A 179 -3.76 29.03 -5.88
N ARG A 180 -3.06 28.02 -6.40
CA ARG A 180 -2.95 27.81 -7.84
C ARG A 180 -4.32 27.50 -8.46
N GLY A 181 -5.27 26.99 -7.66
CA GLY A 181 -6.66 26.74 -8.02
C GLY A 181 -6.85 25.45 -8.80
N PHE A 182 -7.67 24.54 -8.27
CA PHE A 182 -7.87 23.21 -8.83
C PHE A 182 -9.36 22.89 -8.96
N ASP A 183 -9.72 22.16 -10.03
CA ASP A 183 -11.04 21.56 -10.15
C ASP A 183 -11.14 20.38 -9.20
N LEU A 184 -10.13 19.50 -9.21
CA LEU A 184 -10.07 18.31 -8.37
C LEU A 184 -8.79 18.27 -7.56
N LEU A 185 -8.88 17.70 -6.36
CA LEU A 185 -7.73 17.39 -5.51
C LEU A 185 -7.68 15.88 -5.23
N LEU A 186 -6.56 15.24 -5.54
CA LEU A 186 -6.28 13.86 -5.13
C LEU A 186 -5.35 13.92 -3.93
N ASP A 187 -5.76 13.36 -2.81
CA ASP A 187 -5.09 13.54 -1.52
C ASP A 187 -4.82 12.19 -0.85
N ASP A 188 -3.73 12.13 -0.09
CA ASP A 188 -3.29 11.03 0.75
C ASP A 188 -3.13 11.58 2.18
N GLY A 189 -4.07 11.23 3.06
CA GLY A 189 -4.11 11.72 4.44
C GLY A 189 -5.05 12.91 4.67
N SER A 190 -5.69 13.43 3.62
CA SER A 190 -6.67 14.52 3.60
C SER A 190 -6.15 15.87 4.09
N HIS A 191 -4.83 16.06 4.14
CA HIS A 191 -4.21 17.26 4.69
C HIS A 191 -4.61 18.50 3.90
N LEU A 192 -4.54 18.44 2.57
CA LEU A 192 -4.87 19.57 1.71
C LEU A 192 -6.37 19.73 1.49
N ILE A 193 -7.15 18.65 1.47
CA ILE A 193 -8.62 18.71 1.44
C ILE A 193 -9.10 19.51 2.66
N ARG A 194 -8.59 19.19 3.85
CA ARG A 194 -8.95 19.88 5.08
C ARG A 194 -8.45 21.31 5.12
N LEU A 195 -7.19 21.54 4.75
CA LEU A 195 -6.61 22.88 4.71
C LEU A 195 -7.38 23.80 3.74
N ALA A 196 -7.83 23.29 2.60
CA ALA A 196 -8.67 24.06 1.68
C ALA A 196 -9.99 24.50 2.33
N HIS A 197 -10.61 23.67 3.17
CA HIS A 197 -11.82 24.06 3.93
C HIS A 197 -11.50 25.09 5.00
N GLU A 198 -10.40 24.94 5.73
CA GLU A 198 -9.96 25.87 6.77
C GLU A 198 -9.67 27.27 6.19
N GLU A 199 -9.04 27.33 5.02
CA GLU A 199 -8.70 28.58 4.34
C GLU A 199 -9.84 29.13 3.46
N GLY A 200 -10.93 28.38 3.27
CA GLY A 200 -12.03 28.75 2.37
C GLY A 200 -11.62 28.79 0.89
N ILE A 201 -10.65 27.98 0.49
CA ILE A 201 -10.18 27.87 -0.89
C ILE A 201 -11.10 26.91 -1.66
N PRO A 202 -11.72 27.35 -2.77
CA PRO A 202 -12.68 26.52 -3.49
C PRO A 202 -11.99 25.40 -4.29
N VAL A 203 -12.51 24.18 -4.13
CA VAL A 203 -12.21 22.99 -4.94
C VAL A 203 -13.56 22.35 -5.33
N LYS A 204 -13.71 21.79 -6.54
CA LYS A 204 -15.01 21.25 -6.98
C LYS A 204 -15.27 19.85 -6.44
N GLY A 205 -14.23 19.07 -6.19
CA GLY A 205 -14.34 17.74 -5.59
C GLY A 205 -12.97 17.17 -5.27
N ALA A 206 -12.94 16.10 -4.48
CA ALA A 206 -11.68 15.45 -4.11
C ALA A 206 -11.79 13.93 -4.03
N ALA A 207 -10.66 13.25 -3.97
CA ALA A 207 -10.58 11.82 -3.72
C ALA A 207 -9.50 11.53 -2.68
N GLU A 208 -9.85 10.74 -1.66
CA GLU A 208 -9.00 10.42 -0.51
C GLU A 208 -8.66 8.93 -0.47
N GLU A 209 -7.37 8.61 -0.45
CA GLU A 209 -6.84 7.25 -0.59
C GLU A 209 -6.56 6.52 0.73
N THR A 210 -6.57 7.20 1.88
CA THR A 210 -6.17 6.57 3.15
C THR A 210 -7.26 6.44 4.19
N THR A 211 -7.07 5.47 5.10
CA THR A 211 -7.95 5.30 6.25
C THR A 211 -7.81 6.46 7.23
N SER A 212 -6.58 6.95 7.43
CA SER A 212 -6.25 8.08 8.29
C SER A 212 -6.89 9.37 7.79
N GLY A 213 -6.90 9.62 6.47
CA GLY A 213 -7.55 10.77 5.86
C GLY A 213 -9.09 10.68 5.84
N LEU A 214 -9.67 9.50 5.64
CA LEU A 214 -11.13 9.34 5.69
C LEU A 214 -11.72 9.56 7.09
N THR A 215 -10.97 9.28 8.15
CA THR A 215 -11.45 9.42 9.54
C THR A 215 -11.90 10.86 9.87
N PRO A 216 -11.07 11.91 9.71
CA PRO A 216 -11.50 13.28 9.92
C PRO A 216 -12.53 13.74 8.89
N LEU A 217 -12.48 13.28 7.63
CA LEU A 217 -13.50 13.64 6.63
C LEU A 217 -14.90 13.13 7.01
N ARG A 218 -15.00 11.94 7.61
CA ARG A 218 -16.27 11.42 8.17
C ARG A 218 -16.78 12.31 9.30
N LEU A 219 -15.91 12.84 10.16
CA LEU A 219 -16.29 13.80 11.21
C LEU A 219 -16.75 15.14 10.63
N MET A 220 -16.06 15.65 9.59
CA MET A 220 -16.48 16.85 8.87
C MET A 220 -17.86 16.68 8.24
N GLN A 221 -18.13 15.53 7.61
CA GLN A 221 -19.46 15.22 7.07
C GLN A 221 -20.53 15.20 8.16
N GLN A 222 -20.30 14.49 9.27
CA GLN A 222 -21.24 14.44 10.39
C GLN A 222 -21.53 15.82 10.99
N SER A 223 -20.55 16.71 10.93
CA SER A 223 -20.65 18.09 11.42
C SER A 223 -21.22 19.07 10.39
N GLY A 224 -21.53 18.63 9.17
CA GLY A 224 -22.00 19.48 8.08
C GLY A 224 -20.95 20.46 7.54
N LEU A 225 -19.66 20.20 7.79
CA LEU A 225 -18.53 21.04 7.41
C LEU A 225 -17.92 20.65 6.05
N LEU A 226 -18.10 19.40 5.62
CA LEU A 226 -17.59 18.92 4.34
C LEU A 226 -18.42 19.51 3.20
N SER A 227 -17.85 20.48 2.49
CA SER A 227 -18.56 21.37 1.57
C SER A 227 -18.44 20.97 0.09
N ILE A 228 -17.64 19.95 -0.20
CA ILE A 228 -17.37 19.43 -1.55
C ILE A 228 -17.68 17.93 -1.60
N PRO A 229 -17.99 17.35 -2.76
CA PRO A 229 -18.02 15.90 -2.93
C PRO A 229 -16.61 15.32 -2.80
N VAL A 230 -16.45 14.31 -1.94
CA VAL A 230 -15.22 13.54 -1.80
C VAL A 230 -15.49 12.08 -2.04
N ILE A 231 -14.71 11.42 -2.90
CA ILE A 231 -14.79 9.97 -3.07
C ILE A 231 -13.82 9.26 -2.13
N ALA A 232 -14.33 8.32 -1.35
CA ALA A 232 -13.57 7.46 -0.46
C ALA A 232 -12.89 6.33 -1.25
N VAL A 233 -11.75 6.63 -1.88
CA VAL A 233 -10.94 5.66 -2.64
C VAL A 233 -10.44 4.55 -1.73
N ASN A 234 -10.04 4.88 -0.50
CA ASN A 234 -9.59 3.88 0.47
C ASN A 234 -10.61 2.77 0.73
N ASP A 235 -11.91 3.07 0.66
CA ASP A 235 -12.98 2.11 0.95
C ASP A 235 -13.28 1.16 -0.22
N ALA A 236 -12.63 1.34 -1.39
CA ALA A 236 -12.75 0.42 -2.52
C ALA A 236 -12.19 -0.97 -2.19
N GLY A 237 -12.77 -2.01 -2.76
CA GLY A 237 -12.35 -3.39 -2.58
C GLY A 237 -10.94 -3.62 -3.10
N LEU A 238 -10.61 -3.06 -4.28
CA LEU A 238 -9.26 -3.13 -4.85
C LEU A 238 -8.20 -2.42 -4.01
N LYS A 239 -8.57 -1.40 -3.24
CA LYS A 239 -7.65 -0.72 -2.33
C LYS A 239 -7.47 -1.55 -1.06
N THR A 240 -8.55 -1.69 -0.27
CA THR A 240 -8.50 -2.36 1.04
C THR A 240 -7.96 -3.78 1.02
N SER A 241 -8.30 -4.56 -0.02
CA SER A 241 -8.01 -6.00 -0.07
C SER A 241 -6.59 -6.30 -0.56
N PHE A 242 -5.95 -5.36 -1.26
CA PHE A 242 -4.67 -5.61 -1.92
C PHE A 242 -3.53 -4.81 -1.30
N ASP A 243 -3.74 -3.50 -1.17
CA ASP A 243 -2.73 -2.55 -0.71
C ASP A 243 -2.15 -2.92 0.65
N ASN A 244 -3.01 -2.93 1.65
CA ASN A 244 -2.60 -3.13 3.03
C ASN A 244 -2.07 -4.56 3.28
N ARG A 245 -2.70 -5.57 2.67
CA ARG A 245 -2.39 -6.98 2.97
C ARG A 245 -1.16 -7.49 2.22
N TYR A 246 -1.04 -7.19 0.93
CA TYR A 246 0.07 -7.67 0.11
C TYR A 246 1.15 -6.60 -0.06
N GLY A 247 0.76 -5.35 -0.29
CA GLY A 247 1.70 -4.24 -0.46
C GLY A 247 2.46 -3.92 0.82
N THR A 248 1.76 -3.46 1.86
CA THR A 248 2.37 -3.08 3.13
C THR A 248 3.02 -4.28 3.82
N GLY A 249 2.35 -5.45 3.77
CA GLY A 249 2.91 -6.71 4.31
C GLY A 249 4.28 -7.05 3.72
N GLN A 250 4.41 -7.08 2.38
CA GLN A 250 5.68 -7.38 1.72
C GLN A 250 6.71 -6.27 1.99
N SER A 251 6.35 -5.03 1.70
CA SER A 251 7.29 -3.90 1.72
C SER A 251 7.83 -3.63 3.12
N CYS A 252 7.00 -3.65 4.16
CA CYS A 252 7.45 -3.41 5.54
C CYS A 252 8.34 -4.54 6.05
N VAL A 253 7.92 -5.81 5.88
CA VAL A 253 8.70 -6.94 6.39
C VAL A 253 10.04 -7.06 5.66
N PHE A 254 10.07 -6.77 4.36
CA PHE A 254 11.30 -6.81 3.58
C PHE A 254 12.25 -5.66 3.96
N ALA A 255 11.72 -4.45 4.16
CA ALA A 255 12.51 -3.30 4.63
C ALA A 255 13.10 -3.56 6.02
N ILE A 256 12.30 -4.07 6.97
CA ILE A 256 12.77 -4.46 8.31
C ILE A 256 13.89 -5.49 8.20
N ALA A 257 13.71 -6.54 7.37
CA ALA A 257 14.71 -7.57 7.19
C ALA A 257 16.00 -7.04 6.56
N ASP A 258 15.91 -6.12 5.58
CA ASP A 258 17.07 -5.48 4.94
C ASP A 258 17.86 -4.61 5.94
N VAL A 259 17.17 -3.78 6.74
CA VAL A 259 17.81 -2.95 7.78
C VAL A 259 18.52 -3.81 8.82
N LEU A 260 17.84 -4.85 9.32
CA LEU A 260 18.42 -5.75 10.33
C LEU A 260 19.62 -6.54 9.78
N ASP A 261 19.52 -7.06 8.56
CA ASP A 261 20.65 -7.76 7.90
C ASP A 261 21.87 -6.83 7.76
N GLY A 262 21.65 -5.55 7.43
CA GLY A 262 22.71 -4.54 7.34
C GLY A 262 23.43 -4.28 8.67
N ALA A 263 22.73 -4.46 9.79
CA ALA A 263 23.30 -4.41 11.14
C ALA A 263 23.82 -5.77 11.66
N GLY A 264 23.77 -6.83 10.83
CA GLY A 264 24.19 -8.18 11.22
C GLY A 264 23.21 -8.90 12.15
N ILE A 265 21.94 -8.48 12.19
CA ILE A 265 20.86 -9.07 12.98
C ILE A 265 19.95 -9.87 12.06
N GLY A 266 19.73 -11.15 12.35
CA GLY A 266 18.76 -11.96 11.63
C GLY A 266 17.32 -11.62 12.03
N LEU A 267 16.40 -11.64 11.06
CA LEU A 267 14.97 -11.44 11.33
C LEU A 267 14.39 -12.49 12.29
N ARG A 268 15.01 -13.69 12.34
CA ARG A 268 14.64 -14.81 13.22
C ARG A 268 15.38 -14.84 14.57
N ASP A 269 16.25 -13.87 14.84
CA ASP A 269 17.06 -13.89 16.07
C ASP A 269 16.24 -13.56 17.33
N GLN A 270 14.99 -13.12 17.14
CA GLN A 270 14.01 -12.83 18.18
C GLN A 270 12.59 -13.20 17.70
N PRO A 271 11.66 -13.49 18.62
CA PRO A 271 10.25 -13.54 18.28
C PRO A 271 9.74 -12.15 17.86
N ALA A 272 8.66 -12.11 17.10
CA ALA A 272 7.98 -10.88 16.71
C ALA A 272 6.63 -10.72 17.42
N VAL A 273 6.27 -9.48 17.72
CA VAL A 273 4.95 -9.08 18.21
C VAL A 273 4.36 -8.07 17.23
N VAL A 274 3.23 -8.41 16.60
CA VAL A 274 2.49 -7.48 15.75
C VAL A 274 1.42 -6.78 16.58
N LEU A 275 1.45 -5.45 16.59
CA LEU A 275 0.43 -4.62 17.27
C LEU A 275 -0.66 -4.24 16.28
N GLY A 276 -1.89 -4.65 16.57
CA GLY A 276 -3.02 -4.48 15.67
C GLY A 276 -3.09 -5.59 14.61
N TYR A 277 -4.28 -6.17 14.45
CA TYR A 277 -4.51 -7.28 13.50
C TYR A 277 -5.60 -6.94 12.48
N GLY A 278 -5.56 -5.70 11.98
CA GLY A 278 -6.27 -5.27 10.78
C GLY A 278 -5.56 -5.71 9.49
N PRO A 279 -5.96 -5.19 8.31
CA PRO A 279 -5.39 -5.61 7.03
C PRO A 279 -3.86 -5.49 6.93
N VAL A 280 -3.27 -4.42 7.47
CA VAL A 280 -1.80 -4.25 7.54
C VAL A 280 -1.17 -5.30 8.45
N GLY A 281 -1.69 -5.45 9.68
CA GLY A 281 -1.20 -6.44 10.65
C GLY A 281 -1.30 -7.88 10.15
N GLU A 282 -2.38 -8.24 9.45
CA GLU A 282 -2.54 -9.52 8.75
C GLU A 282 -1.44 -9.72 7.70
N GLY A 283 -1.16 -8.69 6.89
CA GLY A 283 -0.11 -8.71 5.88
C GLY A 283 1.27 -8.92 6.51
N VAL A 284 1.62 -8.12 7.53
CA VAL A 284 2.88 -8.22 8.26
C VAL A 284 3.05 -9.62 8.88
N ALA A 285 2.02 -10.12 9.59
CA ALA A 285 2.06 -11.44 10.21
C ALA A 285 2.23 -12.57 9.17
N ALA A 286 1.55 -12.49 8.03
CA ALA A 286 1.67 -13.48 6.96
C ALA A 286 3.10 -13.54 6.38
N HIS A 287 3.74 -12.39 6.13
CA HIS A 287 5.10 -12.32 5.56
C HIS A 287 6.17 -12.72 6.58
N LEU A 288 6.05 -12.32 7.85
CA LEU A 288 6.91 -12.81 8.94
C LEU A 288 6.81 -14.34 9.06
N ARG A 289 5.60 -14.90 8.95
CA ARG A 289 5.37 -16.34 9.03
C ARG A 289 5.99 -17.07 7.83
N ALA A 290 5.95 -16.50 6.64
CA ALA A 290 6.62 -17.06 5.45
C ALA A 290 8.14 -17.16 5.66
N PHE A 291 8.74 -16.15 6.32
CA PHE A 291 10.13 -16.18 6.78
C PHE A 291 10.36 -17.01 8.05
N GLY A 292 9.31 -17.60 8.61
CA GLY A 292 9.32 -18.50 9.77
C GLY A 292 9.76 -17.83 11.07
N VAL A 293 9.40 -16.56 11.23
CA VAL A 293 9.49 -15.87 12.51
C VAL A 293 8.37 -16.41 13.42
N GLU A 294 8.67 -16.59 14.70
CA GLU A 294 7.64 -16.88 15.71
C GLU A 294 6.88 -15.60 16.04
N ILE A 295 5.54 -15.63 15.93
CA ILE A 295 4.72 -14.42 16.00
C ILE A 295 3.70 -14.51 17.12
N ALA A 296 3.64 -13.46 17.92
CA ALA A 296 2.52 -13.13 18.78
C ALA A 296 1.80 -11.86 18.27
N VAL A 297 0.56 -11.66 18.71
CA VAL A 297 -0.26 -10.51 18.35
C VAL A 297 -0.82 -9.87 19.61
N ALA A 298 -0.69 -8.55 19.71
CA ALA A 298 -1.39 -7.74 20.70
C ALA A 298 -2.48 -6.95 19.98
N GLU A 299 -3.74 -7.11 20.40
CA GLU A 299 -4.86 -6.46 19.73
C GLU A 299 -5.97 -6.06 20.72
N THR A 300 -6.56 -4.88 20.49
CA THR A 300 -7.64 -4.31 21.30
C THR A 300 -9.03 -4.71 20.82
N ASP A 301 -9.18 -5.02 19.53
CA ASP A 301 -10.44 -5.50 18.96
C ASP A 301 -10.59 -7.01 19.20
N PRO A 302 -11.62 -7.47 19.93
CA PRO A 302 -11.78 -8.87 20.28
C PRO A 302 -12.06 -9.79 19.08
N VAL A 303 -12.68 -9.28 18.01
CA VAL A 303 -12.96 -10.06 16.80
C VAL A 303 -11.65 -10.29 16.03
N ARG A 304 -10.84 -9.24 15.89
CA ARG A 304 -9.53 -9.34 15.24
C ARG A 304 -8.55 -10.19 16.04
N ALA A 305 -8.54 -10.05 17.36
CA ALA A 305 -7.75 -10.91 18.27
C ALA A 305 -8.15 -12.39 18.14
N LEU A 306 -9.46 -12.68 18.10
CA LEU A 306 -9.95 -14.05 17.91
C LEU A 306 -9.56 -14.60 16.53
N ARG A 307 -9.60 -13.78 15.48
CA ARG A 307 -9.13 -14.17 14.14
C ARG A 307 -7.64 -14.48 14.15
N ALA A 308 -6.81 -13.63 14.75
CA ALA A 308 -5.37 -13.86 14.89
C ALA A 308 -5.06 -15.20 15.59
N ALA A 309 -5.84 -15.55 16.63
CA ALA A 309 -5.72 -16.84 17.30
C ALA A 309 -6.04 -18.02 16.36
N HIS A 310 -7.07 -17.88 15.51
CA HIS A 310 -7.43 -18.91 14.52
C HIS A 310 -6.43 -19.02 13.36
N ASP A 311 -5.74 -17.94 13.03
CA ASP A 311 -4.60 -17.95 12.10
C ASP A 311 -3.33 -18.59 12.73
N GLY A 312 -3.42 -18.95 14.02
CA GLY A 312 -2.41 -19.72 14.75
C GLY A 312 -1.38 -18.88 15.50
N HIS A 313 -1.68 -17.61 15.79
CA HIS A 313 -0.81 -16.72 16.54
C HIS A 313 -1.09 -16.76 18.05
N ARG A 314 -0.04 -16.61 18.86
CA ARG A 314 -0.21 -16.38 20.31
C ARG A 314 -0.79 -14.99 20.53
N ILE A 315 -1.86 -14.88 21.31
CA ILE A 315 -2.48 -13.59 21.67
C ILE A 315 -2.16 -13.26 23.12
N GLY A 316 -1.87 -12.01 23.42
CA GLY A 316 -1.64 -11.55 24.79
C GLY A 316 -1.47 -10.04 24.90
N PRO A 317 -1.46 -9.50 26.13
CA PRO A 317 -1.13 -8.10 26.38
C PRO A 317 0.30 -7.79 25.93
N LEU A 318 0.52 -6.60 25.35
CA LEU A 318 1.85 -6.18 24.88
C LEU A 318 2.93 -6.27 25.96
N ALA A 319 2.60 -5.84 27.18
CA ALA A 319 3.53 -5.88 28.32
C ALA A 319 4.07 -7.29 28.64
N GLU A 320 3.35 -8.36 28.27
CA GLU A 320 3.79 -9.75 28.46
C GLU A 320 4.55 -10.32 27.26
N LEU A 321 4.41 -9.69 26.09
CA LEU A 321 4.93 -10.19 24.82
C LEU A 321 6.17 -9.42 24.34
N ALA A 322 6.34 -8.16 24.75
CA ALA A 322 7.36 -7.25 24.22
C ALA A 322 8.79 -7.60 24.61
N ASP A 323 9.00 -8.25 25.77
CA ASP A 323 10.33 -8.49 26.33
C ASP A 323 11.26 -9.23 25.34
N GLY A 324 12.32 -8.55 24.91
CA GLY A 324 13.30 -9.08 23.96
C GLY A 324 12.80 -9.29 22.53
N ALA A 325 11.59 -8.87 22.19
CA ALA A 325 10.96 -9.11 20.89
C ALA A 325 11.29 -8.03 19.85
N LEU A 326 11.03 -8.37 18.59
CA LEU A 326 10.80 -7.42 17.49
C LEU A 326 9.33 -6.97 17.55
N VAL A 327 9.07 -5.76 18.01
CA VAL A 327 7.73 -5.17 18.05
C VAL A 327 7.48 -4.41 16.75
N ILE A 328 6.38 -4.73 16.07
CA ILE A 328 5.98 -4.06 14.82
C ILE A 328 4.60 -3.46 15.00
N SER A 329 4.51 -2.14 15.00
CA SER A 329 3.23 -1.44 15.08
C SER A 329 2.52 -1.42 13.72
N ALA A 330 1.29 -1.90 13.66
CA ALA A 330 0.42 -1.89 12.48
C ALA A 330 -0.98 -1.34 12.82
N THR A 331 -1.06 -0.46 13.82
CA THR A 331 -2.32 0.11 14.32
C THR A 331 -2.72 1.36 13.55
N GLY A 332 -1.75 2.15 13.09
CA GLY A 332 -2.00 3.48 12.51
C GLY A 332 -2.60 4.44 13.55
N ALA A 333 -2.22 4.28 14.83
CA ALA A 333 -2.70 5.11 15.92
C ALA A 333 -1.53 5.72 16.72
N PRO A 334 -1.59 7.02 17.06
CA PRO A 334 -0.61 7.63 17.95
C PRO A 334 -0.55 6.93 19.32
N HIS A 335 0.60 7.01 19.99
CA HIS A 335 0.86 6.45 21.32
C HIS A 335 0.69 4.92 21.39
N THR A 336 0.89 4.22 20.28
CA THR A 336 0.81 2.75 20.25
C THR A 336 2.04 2.11 20.91
N VAL A 337 3.23 2.66 20.64
CA VAL A 337 4.48 2.20 21.25
C VAL A 337 4.96 3.23 22.26
N ASP A 338 4.72 2.94 23.53
CA ASP A 338 5.09 3.80 24.65
C ASP A 338 6.55 3.59 25.12
N THR A 339 7.02 4.44 26.03
CA THR A 339 8.38 4.35 26.61
C THR A 339 8.65 3.02 27.32
N ALA A 340 7.62 2.41 27.94
CA ALA A 340 7.75 1.12 28.58
C ALA A 340 8.04 0.01 27.55
N THR A 341 7.34 0.04 26.42
CA THR A 341 7.58 -0.87 25.28
C THR A 341 8.95 -0.63 24.67
N LEU A 342 9.37 0.64 24.49
CA LEU A 342 10.73 0.98 24.00
C LEU A 342 11.85 0.48 24.92
N THR A 343 11.56 0.32 26.21
CA THR A 343 12.52 -0.23 27.19
C THR A 343 12.55 -1.76 27.17
N ALA A 344 11.40 -2.41 26.98
CA ALA A 344 11.27 -3.87 27.02
C ALA A 344 11.63 -4.55 25.69
N ALA A 345 11.28 -3.93 24.56
CA ALA A 345 11.51 -4.48 23.24
C ALA A 345 13.01 -4.50 22.89
N LYS A 346 13.41 -5.47 22.07
CA LYS A 346 14.76 -5.50 21.50
C LYS A 346 14.83 -4.57 20.29
N ILE A 347 13.81 -4.63 19.43
CA ILE A 347 13.70 -3.84 18.20
C ILE A 347 12.26 -3.34 18.07
N VAL A 348 12.08 -2.12 17.57
CA VAL A 348 10.79 -1.53 17.22
C VAL A 348 10.80 -1.07 15.77
N ALA A 349 9.72 -1.37 15.05
CA ALA A 349 9.44 -0.87 13.71
C ALA A 349 7.96 -0.47 13.57
N VAL A 350 7.65 0.38 12.59
CA VAL A 350 6.29 0.88 12.35
C VAL A 350 5.88 0.61 10.90
N ALA A 351 4.71 0.01 10.72
CA ALA A 351 4.04 -0.23 9.45
C ALA A 351 2.71 0.57 9.32
N GLY A 352 2.20 1.16 10.42
CA GLY A 352 0.98 1.98 10.43
C GLY A 352 1.19 3.37 9.84
N GLY A 353 2.29 4.02 10.20
CA GLY A 353 2.81 5.22 9.53
C GLY A 353 2.13 6.52 9.89
N VAL A 354 1.46 6.62 11.04
CA VAL A 354 0.88 7.89 11.50
C VAL A 354 1.85 8.67 12.40
N PRO A 355 1.81 10.03 12.36
CA PRO A 355 2.60 10.84 13.29
C PRO A 355 2.34 10.48 14.76
N GLY A 356 3.40 10.27 15.52
CA GLY A 356 3.33 9.96 16.95
C GLY A 356 2.93 8.52 17.28
N GLU A 357 2.99 7.57 16.33
CA GLU A 357 2.74 6.15 16.62
C GLU A 357 3.74 5.56 17.65
N VAL A 358 4.94 6.15 17.75
CA VAL A 358 5.96 5.84 18.76
C VAL A 358 6.23 7.07 19.62
N ASP A 359 6.20 6.90 20.95
CA ASP A 359 6.47 7.95 21.92
C ASP A 359 7.98 8.12 22.15
N VAL A 360 8.64 8.75 21.18
CA VAL A 360 10.09 8.98 21.21
C VAL A 360 10.45 10.42 20.84
N ASP A 361 11.47 10.94 21.52
CA ASP A 361 12.15 12.17 21.10
C ASP A 361 13.22 11.80 20.07
N VAL A 362 12.95 12.09 18.80
CA VAL A 362 13.85 11.80 17.68
C VAL A 362 15.22 12.49 17.85
N SER A 363 15.28 13.62 18.56
CA SER A 363 16.54 14.33 18.81
C SER A 363 17.47 13.63 19.80
N ALA A 364 16.95 12.68 20.57
CA ALA A 364 17.68 11.89 21.55
C ALA A 364 18.14 10.52 21.01
N LEU A 365 17.89 10.23 19.72
CA LEU A 365 18.27 8.97 19.08
C LEU A 365 19.77 8.93 18.74
N GLU A 366 20.39 7.79 18.99
CA GLU A 366 21.80 7.55 18.63
C GLU A 366 21.89 6.65 17.38
N PRO A 367 22.42 7.14 16.24
CA PRO A 367 22.54 6.32 15.04
C PRO A 367 23.50 5.15 15.22
N VAL A 368 23.05 3.93 14.89
CA VAL A 368 23.86 2.70 14.96
C VAL A 368 23.95 1.96 13.62
N GLY A 369 23.20 2.39 12.62
CA GLY A 369 23.20 1.84 11.26
C GLY A 369 22.39 2.69 10.31
N VAL A 370 22.27 2.22 9.06
CA VAL A 370 21.42 2.87 8.05
C VAL A 370 19.95 2.61 8.41
N HIS A 371 19.20 3.69 8.64
CA HIS A 371 17.81 3.65 9.14
C HIS A 371 17.65 2.90 10.47
N LEU A 372 18.70 2.86 11.31
CA LEU A 372 18.68 2.15 12.57
C LEU A 372 19.32 3.01 13.67
N ASP A 373 18.52 3.30 14.68
CA ASP A 373 18.90 4.13 15.81
C ASP A 373 18.74 3.37 17.12
N ARG A 374 19.42 3.83 18.15
CA ARG A 374 19.30 3.32 19.52
C ARG A 374 18.58 4.33 20.39
N VAL A 375 17.56 3.86 21.11
CA VAL A 375 16.78 4.66 22.05
C VAL A 375 17.43 4.57 23.43
N ALA A 376 18.42 5.43 23.70
CA ALA A 376 19.23 5.38 24.93
C ALA A 376 19.69 3.94 25.25
N ASP A 377 19.40 3.41 26.44
CA ASP A 377 19.75 2.04 26.83
C ASP A 377 18.71 0.97 26.40
N GLY A 378 17.69 1.35 25.62
CA GLY A 378 16.54 0.52 25.24
C GLY A 378 16.65 -0.13 23.85
N ALA A 379 15.51 -0.18 23.16
CA ALA A 379 15.35 -0.83 21.87
C ALA A 379 16.19 -0.19 20.76
N LEU A 380 16.47 -1.00 19.73
CA LEU A 380 16.79 -0.49 18.40
C LEU A 380 15.50 0.00 17.72
N LEU A 381 15.50 1.20 17.19
CA LEU A 381 14.37 1.79 16.48
C LEU A 381 14.69 1.89 14.99
N ILE A 382 13.87 1.27 14.16
CA ILE A 382 14.00 1.35 12.70
C ILE A 382 13.34 2.63 12.20
N ALA A 383 14.01 3.32 11.29
CA ALA A 383 13.52 4.50 10.59
C ALA A 383 12.99 5.60 11.53
N GLN A 384 13.61 5.77 12.70
CA GLN A 384 13.21 6.75 13.72
C GLN A 384 11.72 6.65 14.15
N GLY A 385 11.07 5.50 13.95
CA GLY A 385 9.65 5.29 14.25
C GLY A 385 8.69 5.73 13.13
N GLY A 386 9.21 6.16 11.98
CA GLY A 386 8.42 6.42 10.77
C GLY A 386 7.94 5.14 10.07
N CYS A 387 7.08 5.30 9.07
CA CYS A 387 6.57 4.19 8.26
C CYS A 387 7.72 3.49 7.52
N VAL A 388 8.07 2.27 7.95
CA VAL A 388 9.35 1.64 7.59
C VAL A 388 9.51 1.37 6.10
N ASN A 389 8.43 1.04 5.39
CA ASN A 389 8.50 0.80 3.95
C ASN A 389 8.70 2.08 3.14
N LEU A 390 8.29 3.24 3.64
CA LEU A 390 8.51 4.53 3.01
C LEU A 390 9.87 5.12 3.40
N ALA A 391 10.20 5.05 4.68
CA ALA A 391 11.39 5.70 5.22
C ALA A 391 12.69 4.89 5.02
N ALA A 392 12.60 3.56 4.86
CA ALA A 392 13.75 2.66 4.67
C ALA A 392 13.67 1.83 3.38
N ALA A 393 12.67 2.05 2.53
CA ALA A 393 12.51 1.40 1.22
C ALA A 393 11.73 2.31 0.25
N GLU A 394 11.23 1.78 -0.87
CA GLU A 394 10.51 2.54 -1.90
C GLU A 394 8.98 2.34 -1.83
N GLY A 395 8.43 2.20 -0.62
CA GLY A 395 6.99 2.02 -0.38
C GLY A 395 6.43 0.71 -0.91
N ASN A 396 5.13 0.72 -1.22
CA ASN A 396 4.42 -0.47 -1.71
C ASN A 396 4.88 -0.86 -3.13
N PRO A 397 4.79 -2.15 -3.51
CA PRO A 397 5.14 -2.60 -4.86
C PRO A 397 4.34 -1.89 -5.97
N ILE A 398 4.95 -1.75 -7.14
CA ILE A 398 4.34 -1.02 -8.27
C ILE A 398 2.97 -1.60 -8.65
N GLU A 399 2.82 -2.92 -8.73
CA GLU A 399 1.55 -3.54 -9.16
C GLU A 399 0.43 -3.36 -8.14
N ILE A 400 0.77 -3.07 -6.87
CA ILE A 400 -0.23 -2.73 -5.86
C ILE A 400 -0.70 -1.29 -6.07
N MET A 401 0.25 -0.35 -6.25
CA MET A 401 -0.09 1.04 -6.53
C MET A 401 -0.80 1.21 -7.87
N ASP A 402 -0.56 0.33 -8.84
CA ASP A 402 -1.31 0.29 -10.09
C ASP A 402 -2.82 0.09 -9.87
N LEU A 403 -3.20 -0.76 -8.91
CA LEU A 403 -4.60 -0.96 -8.56
C LEU A 403 -5.17 0.26 -7.84
N SER A 404 -4.46 0.78 -6.84
CA SER A 404 -4.94 1.94 -6.07
C SER A 404 -5.08 3.19 -6.94
N PHE A 405 -4.11 3.45 -7.82
CA PHE A 405 -4.17 4.57 -8.74
C PHE A 405 -5.17 4.38 -9.88
N ALA A 406 -5.47 3.15 -10.30
CA ALA A 406 -6.61 2.91 -11.18
C ALA A 406 -7.94 3.27 -10.50
N VAL A 407 -8.09 3.01 -9.20
CA VAL A 407 -9.26 3.46 -8.42
C VAL A 407 -9.28 4.98 -8.32
N GLN A 408 -8.15 5.65 -8.07
CA GLN A 408 -8.07 7.13 -8.09
C GLN A 408 -8.49 7.71 -9.44
N LEU A 409 -7.98 7.19 -10.54
CA LEU A 409 -8.37 7.59 -11.90
C LEU A 409 -9.87 7.35 -12.14
N GLY A 410 -10.42 6.25 -11.63
CA GLY A 410 -11.85 5.99 -11.63
C GLY A 410 -12.64 7.00 -10.80
N ALA A 411 -12.11 7.45 -9.65
CA ALA A 411 -12.72 8.47 -8.82
C ALA A 411 -12.77 9.82 -9.53
N VAL A 412 -11.70 10.19 -10.24
CA VAL A 412 -11.69 11.35 -11.16
C VAL A 412 -12.82 11.24 -12.19
N GLU A 413 -13.01 10.08 -12.83
CA GLU A 413 -14.14 9.87 -13.76
C GLU A 413 -15.48 10.12 -13.06
N GLN A 414 -15.69 9.56 -11.86
CA GLN A 414 -16.94 9.71 -11.13
C GLN A 414 -17.22 11.17 -10.73
N LEU A 415 -16.22 11.88 -10.21
CA LEU A 415 -16.34 13.30 -9.81
C LEU A 415 -16.67 14.22 -10.99
N LEU A 416 -16.23 13.88 -12.21
CA LEU A 416 -16.44 14.69 -13.41
C LEU A 416 -17.71 14.31 -14.19
N THR A 417 -18.22 13.09 -14.03
CA THR A 417 -19.33 12.57 -14.85
C THR A 417 -20.63 12.37 -14.08
N ARG A 418 -20.58 12.38 -12.73
CA ARG A 418 -21.76 12.27 -11.87
C ARG A 418 -22.05 13.59 -11.16
N ASP A 419 -23.33 13.83 -10.90
CA ASP A 419 -23.78 14.93 -10.05
C ASP A 419 -23.79 14.45 -8.58
N LEU A 420 -22.66 14.65 -7.90
CA LEU A 420 -22.47 14.24 -6.50
C LEU A 420 -22.68 15.45 -5.58
N PRO A 421 -23.60 15.37 -4.59
CA PRO A 421 -23.74 16.44 -3.60
C PRO A 421 -22.51 16.51 -2.70
N ALA A 422 -22.35 17.63 -1.98
CA ALA A 422 -21.32 17.75 -0.94
C ALA A 422 -21.42 16.59 0.07
N GLY A 423 -20.26 16.05 0.47
CA GLY A 423 -20.19 14.89 1.36
C GLY A 423 -19.23 13.82 0.84
N LEU A 424 -19.05 12.79 1.66
CA LEU A 424 -18.22 11.63 1.40
C LEU A 424 -19.04 10.53 0.72
N HIS A 425 -18.58 10.09 -0.44
CA HIS A 425 -19.22 9.10 -1.29
C HIS A 425 -18.35 7.84 -1.38
N PRO A 426 -18.95 6.63 -1.31
CA PRO A 426 -18.20 5.41 -1.58
C PRO A 426 -17.80 5.33 -3.05
N PHE A 427 -16.66 4.71 -3.33
CA PHE A 427 -16.31 4.36 -4.70
C PHE A 427 -17.33 3.35 -5.27
N PRO A 428 -17.89 3.55 -6.48
CA PRO A 428 -18.96 2.68 -6.97
C PRO A 428 -18.49 1.24 -7.20
N PRO A 429 -19.19 0.22 -6.66
CA PRO A 429 -18.79 -1.18 -6.79
C PRO A 429 -18.66 -1.66 -8.24
N GLU A 430 -19.49 -1.14 -9.15
CA GLU A 430 -19.42 -1.47 -10.57
C GLU A 430 -18.15 -0.95 -11.25
N ALA A 431 -17.65 0.22 -10.81
CA ALA A 431 -16.39 0.79 -11.30
C ALA A 431 -15.20 -0.01 -10.76
N ASP A 432 -15.25 -0.40 -9.48
CA ASP A 432 -14.25 -1.25 -8.83
C ASP A 432 -14.13 -2.61 -9.53
N GLN A 433 -15.26 -3.25 -9.82
CA GLN A 433 -15.29 -4.51 -10.57
C GLN A 433 -14.78 -4.37 -12.00
N ALA A 434 -15.01 -3.24 -12.66
CA ALA A 434 -14.50 -3.00 -14.00
C ALA A 434 -12.97 -2.87 -14.01
N ILE A 435 -12.39 -2.19 -13.01
CA ILE A 435 -10.94 -2.11 -12.82
C ILE A 435 -10.37 -3.49 -12.49
N ALA A 436 -11.02 -4.27 -11.63
CA ALA A 436 -10.57 -5.61 -11.26
C ALA A 436 -10.53 -6.56 -12.48
N ARG A 437 -11.53 -6.47 -13.37
CA ARG A 437 -11.52 -7.20 -14.65
C ARG A 437 -10.38 -6.77 -15.55
N ALA A 438 -10.13 -5.46 -15.67
CA ALA A 438 -9.01 -4.96 -16.46
C ALA A 438 -7.65 -5.44 -15.89
N ALA A 439 -7.52 -5.55 -14.57
CA ALA A 439 -6.34 -6.11 -13.92
C ALA A 439 -6.14 -7.59 -14.22
N LEU A 440 -7.21 -8.40 -14.18
CA LEU A 440 -7.17 -9.81 -14.56
C LEU A 440 -6.81 -9.97 -16.04
N ASP A 441 -7.45 -9.20 -16.93
CA ASP A 441 -7.17 -9.24 -18.37
C ASP A 441 -5.71 -8.85 -18.66
N ALA A 442 -5.18 -7.82 -17.98
CA ALA A 442 -3.78 -7.40 -18.13
C ALA A 442 -2.78 -8.47 -17.66
N ARG A 443 -3.18 -9.33 -16.71
CA ARG A 443 -2.41 -10.49 -16.25
C ARG A 443 -2.59 -11.72 -17.16
N GLY A 444 -3.56 -11.69 -18.07
CA GLY A 444 -3.94 -12.85 -18.90
C GLY A 444 -4.81 -13.87 -18.17
N ASP A 445 -5.40 -13.49 -17.03
CA ASP A 445 -6.28 -14.34 -16.23
C ASP A 445 -7.74 -14.25 -16.76
N THR A 446 -8.46 -15.38 -16.76
CA THR A 446 -9.89 -15.43 -17.13
C THR A 446 -10.75 -15.90 -15.96
N ILE A 447 -11.94 -15.32 -15.82
CA ILE A 447 -12.91 -15.71 -14.76
C ILE A 447 -14.26 -16.12 -15.35
N ASP A 448 -14.98 -16.97 -14.61
CA ASP A 448 -16.33 -17.38 -14.97
C ASP A 448 -17.32 -16.20 -14.99
N THR A 449 -18.33 -16.30 -15.85
CA THR A 449 -19.50 -15.41 -15.84
C THR A 449 -20.69 -16.19 -15.31
N PRO A 450 -21.45 -15.67 -14.32
CA PRO A 450 -22.60 -16.38 -13.81
C PRO A 450 -23.61 -16.65 -14.94
N SER A 451 -24.20 -17.84 -14.97
CA SER A 451 -25.28 -18.19 -15.90
C SER A 451 -26.52 -17.32 -15.65
N ARG A 452 -27.46 -17.32 -16.60
CA ARG A 452 -28.75 -16.63 -16.40
C ARG A 452 -29.48 -17.20 -15.19
N GLU A 453 -29.50 -18.53 -15.05
CA GLU A 453 -30.13 -19.23 -13.93
C GLU A 453 -29.49 -18.88 -12.58
N GLN A 454 -28.16 -18.68 -12.53
CA GLN A 454 -27.47 -18.23 -11.33
C GLN A 454 -27.85 -16.80 -10.95
N ARG A 455 -27.99 -15.88 -11.92
CA ARG A 455 -28.47 -14.52 -11.66
C ARG A 455 -29.94 -14.50 -11.24
N ASP A 456 -30.79 -15.22 -11.96
CA ASP A 456 -32.23 -15.32 -11.64
C ASP A 456 -32.41 -15.92 -10.23
N ALA A 457 -31.59 -16.89 -9.84
CA ALA A 457 -31.57 -17.45 -8.49
C ALA A 457 -31.31 -16.41 -7.39
N GLN A 458 -30.41 -15.46 -7.64
CA GLN A 458 -30.06 -14.42 -6.66
C GLN A 458 -31.14 -13.33 -6.55
N SER A 459 -32.01 -13.21 -7.58
CA SER A 459 -33.14 -12.27 -7.57
C SER A 459 -34.40 -12.82 -6.89
N GLU A 460 -34.45 -14.12 -6.58
CA GLU A 460 -35.58 -14.75 -5.91
C GLU A 460 -35.31 -14.84 -4.40
N TRP A 461 -35.98 -13.97 -3.63
CA TRP A 461 -35.85 -13.95 -2.17
C TRP A 461 -36.55 -15.13 -1.50
N ARG A 462 -37.54 -15.74 -2.16
CA ARG A 462 -38.26 -16.87 -1.59
C ARG A 462 -37.36 -18.09 -1.56
N SER A 463 -37.39 -18.76 -0.41
CA SER A 463 -36.65 -20.00 -0.21
C SER A 463 -37.03 -21.03 -1.27
N ARG A 464 -36.07 -21.41 -2.12
CA ARG A 464 -36.23 -22.53 -3.07
C ARG A 464 -36.62 -23.83 -2.38
N ARG A 465 -36.20 -24.03 -1.12
CA ARG A 465 -36.61 -25.18 -0.28
C ARG A 465 -38.12 -25.22 -0.05
N TYR A 466 -38.83 -24.08 -0.14
CA TYR A 466 -40.28 -23.99 0.10
C TYR A 466 -41.11 -23.60 -1.15
N LEU A 467 -40.47 -23.26 -2.28
CA LEU A 467 -41.17 -22.94 -3.54
C LEU A 467 -41.78 -24.18 -4.23
N ALA A 468 -41.18 -25.36 -4.08
CA ALA A 468 -41.67 -26.59 -4.70
C ALA A 468 -43.01 -27.10 -4.14
N ALA A 469 -43.46 -26.58 -2.99
CA ALA A 469 -44.70 -27.01 -2.34
C ALA A 469 -45.97 -26.29 -2.85
N ALA A 470 -45.83 -25.24 -3.67
CA ALA A 470 -46.97 -24.45 -4.15
C ALA A 470 -47.47 -24.85 -5.55
N GLY A 471 -46.73 -25.71 -6.28
CA GLY A 471 -47.03 -26.06 -7.67
C GLY A 471 -47.83 -27.34 -7.89
N GLU A 472 -48.09 -28.14 -6.86
CA GLU A 472 -48.82 -29.42 -6.99
C GLU A 472 -50.29 -29.34 -6.51
N GLN A 473 -50.80 -28.17 -6.12
CA GLN A 473 -52.18 -28.02 -5.65
C GLN A 473 -53.17 -27.33 -6.62
N GLU A 474 -52.74 -26.91 -7.83
CA GLU A 474 -53.66 -26.28 -8.80
C GLU A 474 -54.11 -27.18 -9.97
N THR A 475 -53.87 -28.49 -9.90
CA THR A 475 -54.45 -29.45 -10.86
C THR A 475 -55.18 -30.60 -10.18
N SER A 476 -56.19 -30.29 -9.36
CA SER A 476 -57.34 -31.19 -9.15
C SER A 476 -58.47 -30.48 -8.40
N ALA A 477 -59.64 -30.43 -9.05
CA ALA A 477 -60.99 -30.04 -8.57
C ALA A 477 -61.42 -28.58 -8.78
#